data_AF-A0A2N0SL45-F1
#
_entry.id   AF-A0A2N0SL45-F1
#
_cell.length_a   1.000
_cell.length_b   1.000
_cell.length_c   1.000
_cell.angle_alpha   90.00
_cell.angle_beta   90.00
_cell.angle_gamma   90.00
#
_symmetry.space_group_name_H-M   'P 1'
#
loop_
_entity.id
_entity.type
_entity.pdbx_description
1 polymer ?
#
loop_
_entity_poly.entity_id
_entity_poly.type
_entity_poly.pdbx_seq_one_letter_code
_entity_poly.pdbx_strand_id
1 'polypeptide(L)'
;MKGRDKISDSKFGIGKDGENVPLSFIDNFKTLQELVLSFKSEEAFLNNFDQLQYVTFPRLKVLKFLDECPRVEILIKFLEINGKNLEELYVENNDNLLNLNIAKLCINLKSLYTIFKDDEVETLKVILSNCQYLESIGVWCDGEYLNEKDFLEILVKYSSKNFNELRICYVYDGPSEIFPEELEEFFINWKNRIPRKSLSFILKGYCVKSFENKKENMKVIEKYKKLGIIKKFEIENFSEE
;
A
#
# COMPACT_ATOMS: atom_id res chain seq x y z
N MET A 1 3.27 12.47 17.03
CA MET A 1 3.71 13.87 16.78
C MET A 1 2.46 14.73 16.54
N LYS A 2 2.37 15.99 17.00
CA LYS A 2 1.17 16.84 16.74
C LYS A 2 0.92 16.93 15.23
N GLY A 3 -0.22 16.41 14.76
CA GLY A 3 -0.66 16.56 13.37
C GLY A 3 -0.79 18.04 13.05
N ARG A 4 0.11 18.57 12.22
CA ARG A 4 -0.08 19.90 11.63
C ARG A 4 -0.76 19.68 10.30
N ASP A 5 -1.98 20.18 10.16
CA ASP A 5 -2.65 20.26 8.86
C ASP A 5 -1.72 21.04 7.92
N LYS A 6 -1.32 20.40 6.82
CA LYS A 6 -0.61 21.07 5.73
C LYS A 6 -1.67 21.45 4.71
N ILE A 7 -2.02 22.73 4.69
CA ILE A 7 -3.08 23.26 3.84
C ILE A 7 -2.44 24.18 2.80
N SER A 8 -2.46 23.74 1.55
CA SER A 8 -2.19 24.55 0.37
C SER A 8 -3.08 24.06 -0.77
N ASP A 9 -3.36 24.89 -1.78
CA ASP A 9 -4.16 24.47 -2.93
C ASP A 9 -3.57 23.29 -3.73
N SER A 10 -2.30 22.94 -3.46
CA SER A 10 -1.60 21.80 -4.09
C SER A 10 -1.55 20.54 -3.23
N LYS A 11 -1.65 20.67 -1.91
CA LYS A 11 -1.54 19.58 -0.94
C LYS A 11 -2.48 19.86 0.21
N PHE A 12 -3.37 18.92 0.48
CA PHE A 12 -4.35 19.01 1.54
C PHE A 12 -4.25 17.78 2.44
N GLY A 13 -4.01 18.02 3.72
CA GLY A 13 -3.99 16.99 4.76
C GLY A 13 -4.85 17.39 5.94
N ILE A 14 -5.75 16.51 6.38
CA ILE A 14 -6.46 16.64 7.67
C ILE A 14 -5.96 15.55 8.61
N GLY A 15 -5.52 15.95 9.80
CA GLY A 15 -5.08 15.03 10.85
C GLY A 15 -6.15 14.64 11.87
N LYS A 16 -5.76 13.71 12.76
CA LYS A 16 -6.55 13.03 13.81
C LYS A 16 -7.35 13.90 14.79
N ASP A 17 -7.18 15.22 14.78
CA ASP A 17 -7.87 16.17 15.66
C ASP A 17 -8.81 17.10 14.87
N GLY A 18 -8.99 16.84 13.57
CA GLY A 18 -10.01 17.51 12.76
C GLY A 18 -11.39 17.17 13.32
N GLU A 19 -12.09 18.20 13.80
CA GLU A 19 -13.54 18.14 14.01
C GLU A 19 -14.24 17.73 12.71
N ASN A 20 -15.57 17.52 12.76
CA ASN A 20 -16.40 17.09 11.64
C ASN A 20 -16.50 18.17 10.54
N VAL A 21 -15.37 18.52 9.91
CA VAL A 21 -15.23 19.59 8.93
C VAL A 21 -15.71 19.06 7.59
N PRO A 22 -16.75 19.67 6.99
CA PRO A 22 -17.19 19.30 5.65
C PRO A 22 -16.04 19.38 4.67
N LEU A 23 -15.85 18.36 3.83
CA LEU A 23 -14.80 18.38 2.82
C LEU A 23 -15.21 19.13 1.54
N SER A 24 -16.48 19.49 1.39
CA SER A 24 -16.97 20.15 0.17
C SER A 24 -16.13 21.37 -0.26
N PHE A 25 -15.57 22.15 0.66
CA PHE A 25 -14.77 23.33 0.30
C PHE A 25 -13.52 23.02 -0.55
N ILE A 26 -12.98 21.79 -0.46
CA ILE A 26 -11.79 21.41 -1.23
C ILE A 26 -12.12 21.20 -2.71
N ASP A 27 -13.39 21.12 -3.11
CA ASP A 27 -13.83 20.98 -4.50
C ASP A 27 -13.31 22.11 -5.43
N ASN A 28 -12.99 23.26 -4.85
CA ASN A 28 -12.45 24.43 -5.51
C ASN A 28 -10.94 24.33 -5.76
N PHE A 29 -10.23 23.39 -5.14
CA PHE A 29 -8.78 23.22 -5.29
C PHE A 29 -8.42 22.50 -6.60
N LYS A 30 -8.55 23.21 -7.74
CA LYS A 30 -8.25 22.66 -9.07
C LYS A 30 -6.78 22.27 -9.27
N THR A 31 -5.89 22.76 -8.42
CA THR A 31 -4.46 22.45 -8.43
C THR A 31 -4.06 21.34 -7.48
N LEU A 32 -5.02 20.74 -6.75
CA LEU A 32 -4.74 19.73 -5.73
C LEU A 32 -4.04 18.52 -6.35
N GLN A 33 -2.89 18.17 -5.80
CA GLN A 33 -2.06 17.04 -6.20
C GLN A 33 -2.02 15.94 -5.15
N GLU A 34 -2.16 16.30 -3.87
CA GLU A 34 -2.08 15.35 -2.76
C GLU A 34 -3.26 15.56 -1.82
N LEU A 35 -4.03 14.50 -1.60
CA LEU A 35 -5.13 14.44 -0.63
C LEU A 35 -4.81 13.34 0.39
N VAL A 36 -4.60 13.74 1.63
CA VAL A 36 -4.29 12.83 2.75
C VAL A 36 -5.33 13.03 3.84
N LEU A 37 -6.05 11.98 4.18
CA LEU A 37 -7.15 12.01 5.14
C LEU A 37 -6.88 11.05 6.29
N SER A 38 -7.02 11.53 7.51
CA SER A 38 -6.77 10.82 8.76
C SER A 38 -7.84 11.22 9.76
N PHE A 39 -8.91 10.43 9.87
CA PHE A 39 -10.01 10.68 10.79
C PHE A 39 -10.13 9.52 11.76
N LYS A 40 -10.27 9.82 13.06
CA LYS A 40 -10.40 8.80 14.12
C LYS A 40 -11.76 8.09 14.18
N SER A 41 -12.78 8.63 13.53
CA SER A 41 -14.16 8.14 13.64
C SER A 41 -14.72 7.83 12.27
N GLU A 42 -15.18 6.59 12.10
CA GLU A 42 -15.86 6.10 10.90
C GLU A 42 -17.05 7.02 10.53
N GLU A 43 -17.94 7.35 11.48
CA GLU A 43 -19.11 8.20 11.21
C GLU A 43 -18.74 9.60 10.69
N ALA A 44 -17.71 10.22 11.25
CA ALA A 44 -17.21 11.51 10.76
C ALA A 44 -16.57 11.37 9.38
N PHE A 45 -15.83 10.29 9.15
CA PHE A 45 -15.19 10.01 7.88
C PHE A 45 -16.24 9.85 6.75
N LEU A 46 -17.25 9.02 6.98
CA LEU A 46 -18.28 8.67 6.00
C LEU A 46 -19.06 9.89 5.51
N ASN A 47 -19.53 10.74 6.43
CA ASN A 47 -20.34 11.91 6.09
C ASN A 47 -19.55 13.00 5.33
N ASN A 48 -18.23 13.03 5.50
CA ASN A 48 -17.38 14.05 4.90
C ASN A 48 -16.87 13.64 3.52
N PHE A 49 -16.43 12.39 3.33
CA PHE A 49 -15.91 11.94 2.02
C PHE A 49 -17.00 11.76 0.96
N ASP A 50 -18.22 11.42 1.36
CA ASP A 50 -19.37 11.29 0.44
C ASP A 50 -19.61 12.55 -0.41
N GLN A 51 -19.25 13.73 0.11
CA GLN A 51 -19.37 15.02 -0.57
C GLN A 51 -18.40 15.13 -1.76
N LEU A 52 -17.31 14.36 -1.75
CA LEU A 52 -16.28 14.38 -2.77
C LEU A 52 -16.50 13.35 -3.89
N GLN A 53 -17.48 12.44 -3.74
CA GLN A 53 -17.62 11.26 -4.60
C GLN A 53 -17.73 11.55 -6.11
N TYR A 54 -18.18 12.74 -6.49
CA TYR A 54 -18.31 13.19 -7.90
C TYR A 54 -17.40 14.38 -8.25
N VAL A 55 -16.52 14.79 -7.34
CA VAL A 55 -15.62 15.93 -7.54
C VAL A 55 -14.47 15.52 -8.46
N THR A 56 -14.15 16.39 -9.42
CA THR A 56 -12.99 16.20 -10.31
C THR A 56 -11.78 16.98 -9.78
N PHE A 57 -10.70 16.25 -9.50
CA PHE A 57 -9.38 16.79 -9.17
C PHE A 57 -8.39 16.47 -10.32
N PRO A 58 -8.25 17.36 -11.31
CA PRO A 58 -7.55 17.05 -12.56
C PRO A 58 -6.04 16.84 -12.39
N ARG A 59 -5.47 17.22 -11.24
CA ARG A 59 -4.04 17.08 -10.93
C ARG A 59 -3.76 16.14 -9.77
N LEU A 60 -4.77 15.45 -9.24
CA LEU A 60 -4.60 14.57 -8.09
C LEU A 60 -3.74 13.37 -8.47
N LYS A 61 -2.63 13.22 -7.76
CA LYS A 61 -1.64 12.16 -7.94
C LYS A 61 -1.54 11.26 -6.73
N VAL A 62 -1.77 11.79 -5.54
CA VAL A 62 -1.62 11.07 -4.27
C VAL A 62 -2.94 11.10 -3.52
N LEU A 63 -3.47 9.93 -3.19
CA LEU A 63 -4.64 9.76 -2.33
C LEU A 63 -4.30 8.80 -1.19
N LYS A 64 -4.48 9.25 0.06
CA LYS A 64 -4.17 8.42 1.23
C LYS A 64 -5.26 8.52 2.29
N PHE A 65 -5.63 7.37 2.84
CA PHE A 65 -6.50 7.24 4.00
C PHE A 65 -5.70 6.55 5.12
N LEU A 66 -5.25 7.31 6.12
CA LEU A 66 -4.28 6.83 7.13
C LEU A 66 -4.90 6.17 8.36
N ASP A 67 -6.22 6.26 8.53
CA ASP A 67 -6.94 5.60 9.62
C ASP A 67 -8.17 4.90 9.03
N GLU A 68 -9.28 5.62 8.87
CA GLU A 68 -10.52 5.07 8.30
C GLU A 68 -10.60 5.23 6.77
N CYS A 69 -11.27 4.28 6.12
CA CYS A 69 -11.53 4.26 4.68
C CYS A 69 -12.99 4.65 4.38
N PRO A 70 -13.29 5.35 3.26
CA PRO A 70 -14.67 5.57 2.84
C PRO A 70 -15.40 4.26 2.55
N ARG A 71 -16.74 4.31 2.53
CA ARG A 71 -17.55 3.26 1.93
C ARG A 71 -17.04 2.91 0.54
N VAL A 72 -16.95 1.61 0.26
CA VAL A 72 -16.37 1.07 -0.97
C VAL A 72 -17.05 1.63 -2.21
N GLU A 73 -18.38 1.75 -2.22
CA GLU A 73 -19.12 2.26 -3.39
C GLU A 73 -18.83 3.74 -3.66
N ILE A 74 -18.59 4.51 -2.60
CA ILE A 74 -18.28 5.94 -2.68
C ILE A 74 -16.86 6.15 -3.17
N LEU A 75 -15.90 5.37 -2.64
CA LEU A 75 -14.52 5.40 -3.10
C LEU A 75 -14.42 4.98 -4.57
N ILE A 76 -15.15 3.94 -4.99
CA ILE A 76 -15.16 3.52 -6.40
C ILE A 76 -15.63 4.65 -7.32
N LYS A 77 -16.73 5.33 -7.01
CA LYS A 77 -17.20 6.50 -7.79
C LYS A 77 -16.16 7.61 -7.87
N PHE A 78 -15.45 7.86 -6.77
CA PHE A 78 -14.36 8.83 -6.77
C PHE A 78 -13.22 8.39 -7.71
N LEU A 79 -12.85 7.11 -7.69
CA LEU A 79 -11.82 6.54 -8.54
C LEU A 79 -12.23 6.46 -10.02
N GLU A 80 -13.51 6.32 -10.35
CA GLU A 80 -14.02 6.38 -11.73
C GLU A 80 -13.65 7.72 -12.40
N ILE A 81 -13.66 8.80 -11.63
CA ILE A 81 -13.36 10.16 -12.12
C ILE A 81 -11.86 10.46 -12.05
N ASN A 82 -11.23 10.14 -10.91
CA ASN A 82 -9.89 10.62 -10.58
C ASN A 82 -8.80 9.54 -10.65
N GLY A 83 -9.15 8.26 -10.64
CA GLY A 83 -8.24 7.13 -10.46
C GLY A 83 -7.14 7.06 -11.52
N LYS A 84 -7.45 7.38 -12.77
CA LYS A 84 -6.46 7.37 -13.86
C LYS A 84 -5.30 8.35 -13.67
N ASN A 85 -5.47 9.38 -12.84
CA ASN A 85 -4.44 10.39 -12.57
C ASN A 85 -3.56 9.99 -11.38
N LEU A 86 -3.99 9.02 -10.57
CA LEU A 86 -3.27 8.62 -9.36
C LEU A 86 -1.95 7.91 -9.70
N GLU A 87 -0.90 8.36 -9.03
CA GLU A 87 0.42 7.73 -9.00
C GLU A 87 0.63 7.00 -7.66
N GLU A 88 -0.04 7.42 -6.58
CA GLU A 88 0.05 6.80 -5.25
C GLU A 88 -1.32 6.68 -4.61
N LEU A 89 -1.62 5.49 -4.09
CA LEU A 89 -2.85 5.17 -3.39
C LEU A 89 -2.56 4.39 -2.11
N TYR A 90 -3.05 4.89 -0.98
CA TYR A 90 -2.98 4.21 0.31
C TYR A 90 -4.39 4.02 0.87
N VAL A 91 -4.83 2.77 0.99
CA VAL A 91 -6.15 2.41 1.50
C VAL A 91 -6.05 1.15 2.36
N GLU A 92 -6.32 1.26 3.66
CA GLU A 92 -6.44 0.10 4.56
C GLU A 92 -7.85 -0.47 4.50
N ASN A 93 -8.17 -1.21 3.43
CA ASN A 93 -9.47 -1.87 3.26
C ASN A 93 -9.28 -3.22 2.56
N ASN A 94 -9.97 -4.26 3.05
CA ASN A 94 -9.85 -5.65 2.59
C ASN A 94 -11.01 -6.09 1.66
N ASP A 95 -11.73 -5.14 1.07
CA ASP A 95 -12.82 -5.43 0.14
C ASP A 95 -12.29 -5.78 -1.27
N ASN A 96 -12.59 -6.99 -1.73
CA ASN A 96 -12.17 -7.48 -3.04
C ASN A 96 -12.68 -6.61 -4.21
N LEU A 97 -13.91 -6.10 -4.13
CA LEU A 97 -14.51 -5.28 -5.17
C LEU A 97 -13.75 -3.97 -5.33
N LEU A 98 -13.30 -3.38 -4.22
CA LEU A 98 -12.44 -2.21 -4.26
C LEU A 98 -11.13 -2.51 -5.00
N ASN A 99 -10.44 -3.60 -4.62
CA ASN A 99 -9.17 -3.99 -5.24
C ASN A 99 -9.30 -4.26 -6.75
N LEU A 100 -10.38 -4.94 -7.18
CA LEU A 100 -10.68 -5.15 -8.60
C LEU A 100 -10.92 -3.83 -9.34
N ASN A 101 -11.54 -2.84 -8.70
CA ASN A 101 -11.75 -1.52 -9.30
C ASN A 101 -10.47 -0.68 -9.33
N ILE A 102 -9.61 -0.75 -8.30
CA ILE A 102 -8.28 -0.14 -8.32
C ILE A 102 -7.50 -0.65 -9.53
N ALA A 103 -7.50 -1.96 -9.78
CA ALA A 103 -6.82 -2.56 -10.92
C ALA A 103 -7.33 -2.07 -12.29
N LYS A 104 -8.60 -1.64 -12.37
CA LYS A 104 -9.24 -1.19 -13.62
C LYS A 104 -9.12 0.31 -13.82
N LEU A 105 -9.23 1.09 -12.75
CA LEU A 105 -9.39 2.53 -12.79
C LEU A 105 -8.07 3.28 -12.58
N CYS A 106 -7.14 2.70 -11.81
CA CYS A 106 -5.90 3.35 -11.36
C CYS A 106 -4.66 2.84 -12.13
N ILE A 107 -4.75 2.79 -13.46
CA ILE A 107 -3.73 2.17 -14.33
C ILE A 107 -2.34 2.81 -14.29
N ASN A 108 -2.23 4.05 -13.78
CA ASN A 108 -0.97 4.82 -13.72
C ASN A 108 -0.29 4.76 -12.34
N LEU A 109 -0.77 3.90 -11.43
CA LEU A 109 -0.20 3.74 -10.10
C LEU A 109 1.27 3.30 -10.16
N LYS A 110 2.06 3.96 -9.31
CA LYS A 110 3.46 3.66 -9.00
C LYS A 110 3.62 3.10 -7.60
N SER A 111 2.75 3.48 -6.67
CA SER A 111 2.73 2.94 -5.31
C SER A 111 1.30 2.63 -4.88
N LEU A 112 1.12 1.44 -4.33
CA LEU A 112 -0.16 0.99 -3.79
C LEU A 112 0.05 0.39 -2.40
N TYR A 113 -0.74 0.83 -1.43
CA TYR A 113 -0.90 0.13 -0.17
C TYR A 113 -2.36 -0.30 -0.03
N THR A 114 -2.60 -1.60 0.11
CA THR A 114 -3.94 -2.16 0.25
C THR A 114 -3.93 -3.54 0.92
N ILE A 115 -5.11 -4.07 1.27
CA ILE A 115 -5.25 -5.32 2.01
C ILE A 115 -5.96 -6.35 1.13
N PHE A 116 -5.51 -7.59 1.22
CA PHE A 116 -6.11 -8.74 0.52
C PHE A 116 -6.32 -9.87 1.52
N LYS A 117 -7.43 -10.59 1.37
CA LYS A 117 -7.64 -11.86 2.06
C LYS A 117 -6.84 -12.99 1.40
N ASP A 118 -6.68 -14.09 2.13
CA ASP A 118 -5.96 -15.28 1.66
C ASP A 118 -6.52 -15.86 0.34
N ASP A 119 -7.83 -15.78 0.12
CA ASP A 119 -8.51 -16.24 -1.08
C ASP A 119 -8.49 -15.26 -2.27
N GLU A 120 -7.89 -14.07 -2.11
CA GLU A 120 -7.90 -12.98 -3.11
C GLU A 120 -6.63 -12.89 -3.96
N VAL A 121 -5.86 -13.98 -4.01
CA VAL A 121 -4.63 -14.12 -4.82
C VAL A 121 -4.83 -13.75 -6.30
N GLU A 122 -5.97 -14.11 -6.90
CA GLU A 122 -6.26 -13.76 -8.29
C GLU A 122 -6.44 -12.25 -8.48
N THR A 123 -7.03 -11.55 -7.51
CA THR A 123 -7.19 -10.10 -7.55
C THR A 123 -5.85 -9.39 -7.48
N LEU A 124 -4.93 -9.87 -6.63
CA LEU A 124 -3.55 -9.38 -6.61
C LEU A 124 -2.88 -9.52 -7.99
N LYS A 125 -3.03 -10.66 -8.67
CA LYS A 125 -2.47 -10.85 -10.03
C LYS A 125 -3.05 -9.85 -11.02
N VAL A 126 -4.36 -9.56 -10.93
CA VAL A 126 -5.03 -8.57 -11.77
C VAL A 126 -4.44 -7.17 -11.53
N ILE A 127 -4.21 -6.78 -10.27
CA ILE A 127 -3.57 -5.50 -9.93
C ILE A 127 -2.15 -5.42 -10.52
N LEU A 128 -1.32 -6.43 -10.26
CA LEU A 128 0.08 -6.45 -10.72
C LEU A 128 0.20 -6.43 -12.25
N SER A 129 -0.75 -7.04 -12.95
CA SER A 129 -0.78 -7.09 -14.41
C SER A 129 -1.28 -5.80 -15.06
N ASN A 130 -2.29 -5.16 -14.46
CA ASN A 130 -2.90 -3.95 -15.02
C ASN A 130 -2.14 -2.67 -14.64
N CYS A 131 -1.60 -2.59 -13.43
CA CYS A 131 -0.83 -1.44 -12.95
C CYS A 131 0.63 -1.55 -13.41
N GLN A 132 0.87 -1.39 -14.71
CA GLN A 132 2.18 -1.67 -15.34
C GLN A 132 3.32 -0.73 -14.89
N TYR A 133 2.97 0.39 -14.25
CA TYR A 133 3.94 1.34 -13.69
C TYR A 133 4.24 1.10 -12.21
N LEU A 134 3.63 0.09 -11.59
CA LEU A 134 3.74 -0.14 -10.16
C LEU A 134 5.19 -0.43 -9.77
N GLU A 135 5.75 0.42 -8.92
CA GLU A 135 7.11 0.37 -8.39
C GLU A 135 7.15 -0.19 -6.97
N SER A 136 6.07 0.03 -6.20
CA SER A 136 5.94 -0.33 -4.80
C SER A 136 4.57 -0.93 -4.50
N ILE A 137 4.53 -1.98 -3.67
CA ILE A 137 3.29 -2.45 -3.06
C ILE A 137 3.47 -2.71 -1.55
N GLY A 138 2.47 -2.32 -0.77
CA GLY A 138 2.32 -2.69 0.62
C GLY A 138 1.06 -3.52 0.83
N VAL A 139 1.19 -4.65 1.53
CA VAL A 139 0.06 -5.54 1.85
C VAL A 139 0.16 -6.06 3.28
N TRP A 140 -0.95 -6.62 3.76
CA TRP A 140 -0.98 -7.39 4.99
C TRP A 140 -0.77 -8.87 4.68
N CYS A 141 -0.06 -9.55 5.59
CA CYS A 141 0.13 -10.99 5.58
C CYS A 141 -0.14 -11.56 6.97
N ASP A 142 -0.26 -12.90 7.04
CA ASP A 142 -0.60 -13.69 8.23
C ASP A 142 -2.12 -13.67 8.58
N GLY A 143 -2.57 -14.69 9.31
CA GLY A 143 -3.96 -14.86 9.73
C GLY A 143 -4.93 -15.09 8.56
N GLU A 144 -5.87 -14.15 8.38
CA GLU A 144 -6.88 -14.19 7.30
C GLU A 144 -6.43 -13.48 6.00
N TYR A 145 -5.20 -12.96 5.98
CA TYR A 145 -4.62 -12.23 4.85
C TYR A 145 -3.71 -13.12 4.00
N LEU A 146 -3.05 -12.52 3.01
CA LEU A 146 -2.19 -13.27 2.09
C LEU A 146 -1.13 -14.09 2.84
N ASN A 147 -1.01 -15.36 2.45
CA ASN A 147 0.13 -16.17 2.81
C ASN A 147 1.40 -15.59 2.17
N GLU A 148 2.46 -15.42 2.95
CA GLU A 148 3.67 -14.74 2.48
C GLU A 148 4.35 -15.46 1.32
N LYS A 149 4.41 -16.79 1.37
CA LYS A 149 5.09 -17.58 0.35
C LYS A 149 4.42 -17.38 -1.01
N ASP A 150 3.11 -17.61 -1.05
CA ASP A 150 2.31 -17.45 -2.27
C ASP A 150 2.42 -16.02 -2.80
N PHE A 151 2.37 -15.04 -1.90
CA PHE A 151 2.54 -13.64 -2.25
C PHE A 151 3.90 -13.35 -2.90
N LEU A 152 5.01 -13.81 -2.31
CA LEU A 152 6.35 -13.63 -2.85
C LEU A 152 6.52 -14.31 -4.21
N GLU A 153 5.95 -15.50 -4.41
CA GLU A 153 5.95 -16.19 -5.70
C GLU A 153 5.19 -15.42 -6.78
N ILE A 154 4.02 -14.87 -6.43
CA ILE A 154 3.21 -14.04 -7.32
C ILE A 154 3.97 -12.77 -7.70
N LEU A 155 4.59 -12.09 -6.74
CA LEU A 155 5.36 -10.88 -7.00
C LEU A 155 6.47 -11.11 -8.01
N VAL A 156 7.24 -12.20 -7.89
CA VAL A 156 8.30 -12.52 -8.84
C VAL A 156 7.74 -12.64 -10.27
N LYS A 157 6.60 -13.32 -10.43
CA LYS A 157 6.02 -13.64 -11.74
C LYS A 157 5.27 -12.47 -12.39
N TYR A 158 4.48 -11.74 -11.61
CA TYR A 158 3.49 -10.79 -12.13
C TYR A 158 3.87 -9.32 -11.95
N SER A 159 4.81 -8.99 -11.06
CA SER A 159 5.14 -7.57 -10.83
C SER A 159 5.82 -6.92 -12.03
N SER A 160 5.59 -5.60 -12.17
CA SER A 160 6.14 -4.80 -13.25
C SER A 160 7.68 -4.82 -13.27
N LYS A 161 8.26 -4.59 -14.44
CA LYS A 161 9.71 -4.42 -14.63
C LYS A 161 10.30 -3.26 -13.81
N ASN A 162 9.47 -2.31 -13.39
CA ASN A 162 9.91 -1.17 -12.59
C ASN A 162 9.83 -1.41 -11.09
N PHE A 163 9.11 -2.46 -10.67
CA PHE A 163 8.92 -2.84 -9.28
C PHE A 163 10.24 -3.02 -8.56
N ASN A 164 10.38 -2.33 -7.43
CA ASN A 164 11.59 -2.33 -6.63
C ASN A 164 11.35 -2.14 -5.13
N GLU A 165 10.11 -2.01 -4.66
CA GLU A 165 9.83 -1.88 -3.24
C GLU A 165 8.67 -2.76 -2.80
N LEU A 166 8.91 -3.54 -1.74
CA LEU A 166 7.94 -4.42 -1.13
C LEU A 166 7.80 -4.06 0.35
N ARG A 167 6.56 -3.88 0.79
CA ARG A 167 6.20 -3.71 2.20
C ARG A 167 5.25 -4.81 2.64
N ILE A 168 5.62 -5.56 3.67
CA ILE A 168 4.76 -6.57 4.31
C ILE A 168 4.41 -6.07 5.71
N CYS A 169 3.13 -6.07 6.02
CA CYS A 169 2.59 -5.67 7.31
C CYS A 169 2.02 -6.88 8.05
N TYR A 170 2.47 -7.07 9.29
CA TYR A 170 2.02 -8.14 10.19
C TYR A 170 1.14 -7.56 11.30
N VAL A 171 -0.14 -7.90 11.29
CA VAL A 171 -1.13 -7.32 12.20
C VAL A 171 -1.32 -8.11 13.48
N TYR A 172 -1.16 -9.44 13.42
CA TYR A 172 -1.32 -10.31 14.58
C TYR A 172 -0.01 -10.41 15.40
N ASP A 173 -0.11 -10.93 16.62
CA ASP A 173 1.04 -11.34 17.43
C ASP A 173 1.31 -12.84 17.17
N GLY A 174 2.12 -13.15 16.16
CA GLY A 174 2.42 -14.51 15.72
C GLY A 174 3.87 -14.68 15.25
N PRO A 175 4.36 -15.93 15.13
CA PRO A 175 5.62 -16.16 14.43
C PRO A 175 5.41 -15.87 12.94
N SER A 176 6.31 -15.09 12.32
CA SER A 176 6.36 -14.99 10.86
C SER A 176 6.49 -16.40 10.27
N GLU A 177 5.65 -16.73 9.29
CA GLU A 177 5.63 -18.06 8.70
C GLU A 177 6.75 -18.26 7.68
N ILE A 178 7.31 -17.17 7.15
CA ILE A 178 8.42 -17.23 6.20
C ILE A 178 9.60 -18.03 6.76
N PHE A 179 9.97 -19.08 6.02
CA PHE A 179 11.17 -19.86 6.25
C PHE A 179 12.40 -19.26 5.53
N PRO A 180 13.62 -19.45 6.05
CA PRO A 180 14.84 -18.98 5.41
C PRO A 180 15.00 -19.47 3.97
N GLU A 181 14.58 -20.71 3.70
CA GLU A 181 14.65 -21.35 2.38
C GLU A 181 13.73 -20.66 1.36
N GLU A 182 12.54 -20.21 1.80
CA GLU A 182 11.57 -19.51 0.95
C GLU A 182 12.03 -18.09 0.63
N LEU A 183 12.66 -17.39 1.58
CA LEU A 183 13.34 -16.11 1.31
C LEU A 183 14.48 -16.27 0.32
N GLU A 184 15.30 -17.29 0.54
CA GLU A 184 16.45 -17.58 -0.32
C GLU A 184 15.98 -17.84 -1.76
N GLU A 185 14.94 -18.68 -1.93
CA GLU A 185 14.30 -18.91 -3.24
C GLU A 185 13.74 -17.62 -3.85
N PHE A 186 13.02 -16.82 -3.08
CA PHE A 186 12.49 -15.54 -3.53
C PHE A 186 13.61 -14.63 -4.07
N PHE A 187 14.72 -14.47 -3.36
CA PHE A 187 15.81 -13.59 -3.81
C PHE A 187 16.61 -14.16 -4.99
N ILE A 188 16.74 -15.49 -5.11
CA ILE A 188 17.29 -16.15 -6.31
C ILE A 188 16.42 -15.80 -7.52
N ASN A 189 15.11 -15.95 -7.37
CA ASN A 189 14.17 -15.65 -8.44
C ASN A 189 14.15 -14.14 -8.76
N TRP A 190 14.23 -13.29 -7.74
CA TRP A 190 14.33 -11.84 -7.90
C TRP A 190 15.56 -11.42 -8.71
N LYS A 191 16.72 -12.03 -8.41
CA LYS A 191 17.98 -11.79 -9.13
C LYS A 191 17.86 -12.06 -10.63
N ASN A 192 16.98 -12.96 -11.05
CA ASN A 192 16.79 -13.35 -12.44
C ASN A 192 15.84 -12.43 -13.22
N ARG A 193 15.22 -11.44 -12.58
CA ARG A 193 14.31 -10.49 -13.23
C ARG A 193 15.06 -9.54 -14.18
N ILE A 194 14.40 -9.16 -15.29
CA ILE A 194 14.92 -8.22 -16.29
C ILE A 194 13.93 -7.04 -16.40
N PRO A 195 14.36 -5.79 -16.14
CA PRO A 195 15.70 -5.40 -15.70
C PRO A 195 15.98 -5.84 -14.26
N ARG A 196 17.26 -6.06 -13.95
CA ARG A 196 17.67 -6.39 -12.58
C ARG A 196 17.66 -5.12 -11.74
N LYS A 197 16.55 -4.89 -11.03
CA LYS A 197 16.43 -3.84 -10.02
C LYS A 197 16.65 -4.41 -8.62
N SER A 198 17.45 -3.72 -7.83
CA SER A 198 17.61 -4.04 -6.42
C SER A 198 16.31 -3.73 -5.65
N LEU A 199 15.92 -4.63 -4.76
CA LEU A 199 14.70 -4.58 -3.97
C LEU A 199 14.92 -3.80 -2.66
N SER A 200 14.01 -2.88 -2.36
CA SER A 200 13.76 -2.39 -1.01
C SER A 200 12.72 -3.30 -0.36
N PHE A 201 13.06 -3.92 0.76
CA PHE A 201 12.17 -4.84 1.46
C PHE A 201 11.92 -4.34 2.88
N ILE A 202 10.66 -4.05 3.19
CA ILE A 202 10.25 -3.41 4.44
C ILE A 202 9.27 -4.34 5.15
N LEU A 203 9.56 -4.66 6.40
CA LEU A 203 8.67 -5.40 7.28
C LEU A 203 8.12 -4.46 8.34
N LYS A 204 6.81 -4.41 8.53
CA LYS A 204 6.16 -3.58 9.55
C LYS A 204 5.28 -4.45 10.43
N GLY A 205 5.28 -4.20 11.74
CA GLY A 205 4.28 -4.74 12.65
C GLY A 205 4.81 -5.60 13.80
N TYR A 206 3.91 -6.28 14.52
CA TYR A 206 4.25 -6.91 15.79
C TYR A 206 5.07 -8.21 15.63
N CYS A 207 4.74 -9.03 14.62
CA CYS A 207 5.47 -10.27 14.31
C CYS A 207 6.93 -10.03 13.88
N VAL A 208 7.34 -8.78 13.59
CA VAL A 208 8.68 -8.53 13.05
C VAL A 208 9.79 -8.91 14.03
N LYS A 209 9.52 -8.85 15.34
CA LYS A 209 10.46 -9.36 16.37
C LYS A 209 10.72 -10.86 16.21
N SER A 210 9.71 -11.64 15.82
CA SER A 210 9.89 -13.08 15.58
C SER A 210 10.77 -13.34 14.35
N PHE A 211 10.61 -12.53 13.29
CA PHE A 211 11.45 -12.58 12.09
C PHE A 211 12.90 -12.21 12.41
N GLU A 212 13.12 -11.14 13.16
CA GLU A 212 14.45 -10.70 13.60
C GLU A 212 15.14 -11.75 14.48
N ASN A 213 14.38 -12.41 15.37
CA ASN A 213 14.88 -13.47 16.24
C ASN A 213 15.29 -14.74 15.46
N LYS A 214 14.74 -14.96 14.25
CA LYS A 214 15.20 -16.01 13.34
C LYS A 214 16.54 -15.59 12.71
N LYS A 215 17.65 -15.91 13.40
CA LYS A 215 19.02 -15.64 12.94
C LYS A 215 19.29 -16.10 11.49
N GLU A 216 18.60 -17.13 11.02
CA GLU A 216 18.73 -17.66 9.67
C GLU A 216 18.12 -16.73 8.62
N ASN A 217 16.95 -16.14 8.86
CA ASN A 217 16.35 -15.12 7.98
C ASN A 217 17.30 -13.93 7.83
N MET A 218 17.85 -13.43 8.94
CA MET A 218 18.80 -12.32 8.90
C MET A 218 20.11 -12.65 8.15
N LYS A 219 20.58 -13.91 8.21
CA LYS A 219 21.72 -14.35 7.38
C LYS A 219 21.40 -14.28 5.89
N VAL A 220 20.19 -14.69 5.49
CA VAL A 220 19.72 -14.61 4.09
C VAL A 220 19.66 -13.14 3.65
N ILE A 221 19.04 -12.27 4.44
CA ILE A 221 18.97 -10.82 4.15
C ILE A 221 20.37 -10.21 3.96
N GLU A 222 21.29 -10.45 4.90
CA GLU A 222 22.64 -9.88 4.81
C GLU A 222 23.44 -10.44 3.63
N LYS A 223 23.26 -11.71 3.28
CA LYS A 223 23.82 -12.31 2.06
C LYS A 223 23.33 -11.57 0.81
N TYR A 224 22.03 -11.33 0.68
CA TYR A 224 21.46 -10.71 -0.52
C TYR A 224 21.66 -9.18 -0.59
N LYS A 225 21.86 -8.51 0.56
CA LYS A 225 22.39 -7.14 0.61
C LYS A 225 23.80 -7.05 0.04
N LYS A 226 24.71 -7.94 0.47
CA LYS A 226 26.09 -7.99 -0.06
C LYS A 226 26.15 -8.30 -1.56
N LEU A 227 25.20 -9.07 -2.08
CA LEU A 227 25.07 -9.38 -3.52
C LEU A 227 24.40 -8.24 -4.33
N GLY A 228 24.02 -7.14 -3.69
CA GLY A 228 23.34 -6.00 -4.32
C GLY A 228 21.92 -6.31 -4.81
N ILE A 229 21.33 -7.43 -4.37
CA ILE A 229 19.94 -7.79 -4.69
C ILE A 229 18.98 -7.00 -3.82
N ILE A 230 19.30 -6.86 -2.53
CA ILE A 230 18.56 -6.00 -1.61
C ILE A 230 19.28 -4.65 -1.54
N LYS A 231 18.59 -3.59 -1.95
CA LYS A 231 19.05 -2.20 -1.80
C LYS A 231 18.89 -1.72 -0.37
N LYS A 232 17.74 -2.04 0.22
CA LYS A 232 17.30 -1.54 1.53
C LYS A 232 16.54 -2.65 2.23
N PHE A 233 16.82 -2.86 3.51
CA PHE A 233 16.01 -3.71 4.38
C PHE A 233 15.69 -2.93 5.65
N GLU A 234 14.41 -2.84 5.98
CA GLU A 234 13.93 -2.11 7.14
C GLU A 234 12.89 -2.92 7.91
N ILE A 235 12.90 -2.69 9.22
CA ILE A 235 11.95 -3.22 10.18
C ILE A 235 11.34 -2.02 10.87
N GLU A 236 10.02 -1.87 10.76
CA GLU A 236 9.25 -0.77 11.34
C GLU A 236 8.25 -1.31 12.37
N ASN A 237 8.07 -0.59 13.48
CA ASN A 237 7.02 -0.90 14.45
C ASN A 237 5.77 -0.05 14.15
N PHE A 238 4.56 -0.52 14.53
CA PHE A 238 3.32 0.26 14.36
C PHE A 238 3.32 1.63 15.06
N SER A 239 4.26 1.90 15.97
CA SER A 239 4.36 3.16 16.71
C SER A 239 5.00 4.33 15.94
N GLU A 240 5.40 4.15 14.67
CA GLU A 240 6.18 5.13 13.91
C GLU A 240 5.40 5.78 12.74
N GLU A 241 4.27 6.43 13.00
CA GLU A 241 3.63 7.38 12.05
C GLU A 241 3.08 8.64 12.73
#